data_AF-A0A2S6Q602-F1
#
_entry.id   AF-A0A2S6Q602-F1
#
_cell.length_a   1.000
_cell.length_b   1.000
_cell.length_c   1.000
_cell.angle_alpha   90.00
_cell.angle_beta   90.00
_cell.angle_gamma   90.00
#
_symmetry.space_group_name_H-M   'P 1'
#
loop_
_entity.id
_entity.type
_entity.pdbx_description
1 polymer ?
#
loop_
_entity_poly.entity_id
_entity_poly.type
_entity_poly.pdbx_seq_one_letter_code
_entity_poly.pdbx_strand_id
1 'polypeptide(L)'
;MKKLDFYLNSENEVIKNSFFIEKTEDTNCELRETLEVTIKNANEAFNKGCFDDYKVYISKDNKNWVKADEYTNTDEGYKFNIPAMYNYACYYPDYNLEKLLDFVKFYGLTYNKLKAGQPYFVIGSSSRPAIVLTSRLRPGDNIASFVTQAILQEVIKTYKHLFKDYCFIFFPFVNISGFKALNQFNDAFNYDLTTDWSNFNSKHSTFIKQFINISDNINEDPELIPHTFINIQGDFNPKTTINVECNLQNNIAKALKQTLAINKDYAFINIEAFNPDSVCSYFESLGYSAININVSYLNNTPTDSENTGKLIINKLAQALKLN
;
A
#
# COMPACT_ATOMS: atom_id res chain seq x y z
N MET A 1 -19.48 -27.18 17.30
CA MET A 1 -19.23 -25.96 16.50
C MET A 1 -19.70 -24.79 17.33
N LYS A 2 -18.77 -23.90 17.66
CA LYS A 2 -19.05 -22.75 18.49
C LYS A 2 -19.40 -21.54 17.63
N LYS A 3 -20.19 -20.60 18.14
CA LYS A 3 -20.54 -19.34 17.47
C LYS A 3 -19.96 -18.13 18.20
N LEU A 4 -19.52 -17.13 17.44
CA LEU A 4 -19.07 -15.83 17.90
C LEU A 4 -19.73 -14.73 17.06
N ASP A 5 -20.49 -13.86 17.73
CA ASP A 5 -20.95 -12.61 17.13
C ASP A 5 -19.89 -11.52 17.37
N PHE A 6 -19.46 -10.87 16.30
CA PHE A 6 -18.39 -9.88 16.27
C PHE A 6 -18.91 -8.57 15.67
N TYR A 7 -18.44 -7.43 16.18
CA TYR A 7 -18.76 -6.11 15.66
C TYR A 7 -17.47 -5.38 15.28
N LEU A 8 -17.43 -4.87 14.05
CA LEU A 8 -16.36 -4.00 13.56
C LEU A 8 -16.38 -2.69 14.35
N ASN A 9 -15.18 -2.19 14.65
CA ASN A 9 -15.01 -0.91 15.32
C ASN A 9 -15.39 0.25 14.40
N SER A 10 -15.90 1.33 14.98
CA SER A 10 -16.06 2.61 14.27
C SER A 10 -14.79 3.47 14.39
N GLU A 11 -14.55 4.29 13.37
CA GLU A 11 -13.62 5.41 13.33
C GLU A 11 -14.38 6.60 12.79
N ASN A 12 -14.61 7.61 13.64
CA ASN A 12 -15.31 8.84 13.25
C ASN A 12 -16.66 8.56 12.56
N GLU A 13 -17.50 7.76 13.23
CA GLU A 13 -18.84 7.34 12.76
C GLU A 13 -18.82 6.39 11.54
N VAL A 14 -17.63 6.06 11.02
CA VAL A 14 -17.45 5.13 9.92
C VAL A 14 -17.06 3.75 10.46
N ILE A 15 -17.82 2.71 10.14
CA ILE A 15 -17.47 1.34 10.51
C ILE A 15 -16.27 0.86 9.68
N LYS A 16 -15.18 0.46 10.34
CA LYS A 16 -13.96 -0.04 9.70
C LYS A 16 -14.25 -1.37 9.00
N ASN A 17 -13.50 -1.67 7.95
CA ASN A 17 -13.55 -3.00 7.31
C ASN A 17 -12.64 -4.02 8.02
N SER A 18 -11.65 -3.55 8.80
CA SER A 18 -10.60 -4.38 9.38
C SER A 18 -10.97 -5.00 10.72
N PHE A 19 -10.48 -6.22 10.94
CA PHE A 19 -10.62 -6.97 12.18
C PHE A 19 -9.45 -7.93 12.39
N PHE A 20 -9.25 -8.35 13.64
CA PHE A 20 -8.36 -9.41 14.05
C PHE A 20 -9.03 -10.21 15.18
N ILE A 21 -9.02 -11.53 15.06
CA ILE A 21 -9.61 -12.47 16.02
C ILE A 21 -8.53 -13.50 16.32
N GLU A 22 -8.26 -13.71 17.60
CA GLU A 22 -7.45 -14.80 18.12
C GLU A 22 -8.34 -15.73 18.94
N LYS A 23 -8.30 -17.03 18.66
CA LYS A 23 -8.93 -18.06 19.48
C LYS A 23 -8.13 -18.21 20.77
N THR A 24 -8.60 -17.53 21.80
CA THR A 24 -8.12 -17.71 23.17
C THR A 24 -9.16 -18.44 24.01
N GLU A 25 -8.79 -18.90 25.21
CA GLU A 25 -9.76 -19.39 26.20
C GLU A 25 -10.84 -18.33 26.49
N ASP A 26 -10.53 -17.04 26.36
CA ASP A 26 -11.50 -15.94 26.53
C ASP A 26 -12.53 -15.83 25.40
N THR A 27 -12.20 -16.32 24.20
CA THR A 27 -13.24 -16.57 23.17
C THR A 27 -14.14 -17.75 23.54
N ASN A 28 -13.90 -18.38 24.70
CA ASN A 28 -14.54 -19.58 25.24
C ASN A 28 -14.53 -20.74 24.23
N CYS A 29 -13.59 -20.75 23.28
CA CYS A 29 -13.48 -21.76 22.23
C CYS A 29 -12.28 -22.64 22.57
N GLU A 30 -12.52 -23.92 22.80
CA GLU A 30 -11.40 -24.87 22.85
C GLU A 30 -10.69 -24.85 21.50
N LEU A 31 -9.35 -24.88 21.50
CA LEU A 31 -8.49 -24.91 20.30
C LEU A 31 -8.78 -26.10 19.36
N ARG A 32 -9.69 -27.00 19.75
CA ARG A 32 -10.07 -28.21 19.00
C ARG A 32 -11.39 -28.07 18.26
N GLU A 33 -12.09 -26.95 18.39
CA GLU A 33 -13.39 -26.73 17.73
C GLU A 33 -13.31 -25.73 16.57
N THR A 34 -14.15 -25.96 15.55
CA THR A 34 -14.46 -24.95 14.54
C THR A 34 -15.32 -23.85 15.17
N LEU A 35 -14.90 -22.60 14.93
CA LEU A 35 -15.60 -21.39 15.36
C LEU A 35 -16.28 -20.74 14.16
N GLU A 36 -17.60 -20.64 14.19
CA GLU A 36 -18.38 -19.84 13.25
C GLU A 36 -18.40 -18.39 13.76
N VAL A 37 -17.93 -17.46 12.95
CA VAL A 37 -17.91 -16.03 13.27
C VAL A 37 -18.94 -15.32 12.41
N THR A 38 -19.76 -14.45 13.02
CA THR A 38 -20.66 -13.54 12.32
C THR A 38 -20.26 -12.09 12.63
N ILE A 39 -19.81 -11.34 11.63
CA ILE A 39 -19.59 -9.90 11.71
C ILE A 39 -20.92 -9.19 11.44
N LYS A 40 -21.60 -8.79 12.52
CA LYS A 40 -23.00 -8.32 12.49
C LYS A 40 -23.20 -7.00 11.74
N ASN A 41 -22.27 -6.07 11.90
CA ASN A 41 -22.32 -4.74 11.26
C ASN A 41 -21.47 -4.67 9.98
N ALA A 42 -21.17 -5.80 9.33
CA ALA A 42 -20.40 -5.82 8.07
C ALA A 42 -21.07 -5.00 6.95
N ASN A 43 -22.40 -4.96 6.92
CA ASN A 43 -23.18 -4.21 5.93
C ASN A 43 -23.16 -2.68 6.16
N GLU A 44 -22.68 -2.25 7.33
CA GLU A 44 -22.50 -0.85 7.70
C GLU A 44 -21.06 -0.36 7.46
N ALA A 45 -20.16 -1.27 7.06
CA ALA A 45 -18.77 -0.96 6.80
C ALA A 45 -18.63 0.12 5.72
N PHE A 46 -17.60 0.97 5.86
CA PHE A 46 -17.34 2.11 4.98
C PHE A 46 -17.48 1.77 3.50
N ASN A 47 -16.85 0.66 3.11
CA ASN A 47 -16.95 0.14 1.76
C ASN A 47 -18.05 -0.92 1.71
N LYS A 48 -19.28 -0.48 1.43
CA LYS A 48 -20.42 -1.36 1.22
C LYS A 48 -20.12 -2.28 0.03
N GLY A 49 -20.01 -3.58 0.29
CA GLY A 49 -19.64 -4.59 -0.70
C GLY A 49 -18.20 -5.08 -0.60
N CYS A 50 -17.36 -4.54 0.30
CA CYS A 50 -16.02 -5.10 0.54
C CYS A 50 -16.07 -6.56 0.99
N PHE A 51 -17.20 -7.01 1.57
CA PHE A 51 -17.43 -8.38 2.02
C PHE A 51 -18.06 -9.33 0.98
N ASP A 52 -18.53 -8.82 -0.16
CA ASP A 52 -19.39 -9.60 -1.07
C ASP A 52 -18.69 -10.81 -1.70
N ASP A 53 -17.38 -10.73 -1.92
CA ASP A 53 -16.56 -11.85 -2.39
C ASP A 53 -15.24 -11.97 -1.59
N TYR A 54 -15.24 -11.43 -0.38
CA TYR A 54 -14.06 -11.42 0.48
C TYR A 54 -13.90 -12.76 1.19
N LYS A 55 -12.66 -13.26 1.21
CA LYS A 55 -12.26 -14.44 1.99
C LYS A 55 -11.36 -14.00 3.14
N VAL A 56 -11.76 -14.34 4.36
CA VAL A 56 -10.98 -14.09 5.57
C VAL A 56 -9.61 -14.72 5.52
N TYR A 57 -8.58 -14.02 5.99
CA TYR A 57 -7.28 -14.63 6.22
C TYR A 57 -7.27 -15.37 7.54
N ILE A 58 -6.84 -16.64 7.55
CA ILE A 58 -6.70 -17.48 8.72
C ILE A 58 -5.26 -17.97 8.88
N SER A 59 -4.82 -18.13 10.13
CA SER A 59 -3.46 -18.57 10.44
C SER A 59 -3.41 -19.46 11.68
N LYS A 60 -2.43 -20.37 11.72
CA LYS A 60 -2.15 -21.22 12.89
C LYS A 60 -1.21 -20.53 13.88
N ASP A 61 -0.35 -19.65 13.38
CA ASP A 61 0.84 -19.15 14.07
C ASP A 61 1.04 -17.63 13.93
N ASN A 62 0.05 -16.92 13.39
CA ASN A 62 0.09 -15.48 13.09
C ASN A 62 1.23 -15.08 12.12
N LYS A 63 1.79 -16.05 11.39
CA LYS A 63 2.90 -15.85 10.44
C LYS A 63 2.53 -16.35 9.05
N ASN A 64 2.01 -17.57 8.97
CA ASN A 64 1.60 -18.22 7.74
C ASN A 64 0.08 -18.08 7.58
N TRP A 65 -0.32 -17.28 6.60
CA TRP A 65 -1.71 -16.92 6.36
C TRP A 65 -2.23 -17.55 5.08
N VAL A 66 -3.43 -18.12 5.14
CA VAL A 66 -4.18 -18.63 3.99
C VAL A 66 -5.57 -18.02 4.00
N LYS A 67 -6.27 -18.07 2.87
CA LYS A 67 -7.67 -17.63 2.81
C LYS A 67 -8.60 -18.77 3.27
N ALA A 68 -9.64 -18.42 4.02
CA ALA A 68 -10.71 -19.34 4.37
C ALA A 68 -11.48 -19.76 3.12
N ASP A 69 -11.90 -21.02 3.07
CA ASP A 69 -12.60 -21.59 1.92
C ASP A 69 -14.06 -21.15 1.86
N GLU A 70 -14.71 -21.07 3.03
CA GLU A 70 -16.14 -20.83 3.18
C GLU A 70 -16.40 -19.47 3.85
N TYR A 71 -17.29 -18.70 3.23
CA TYR A 71 -17.88 -17.49 3.80
C TYR A 71 -19.29 -17.31 3.23
N THR A 72 -20.10 -16.48 3.88
CA THR A 72 -21.42 -16.09 3.36
C THR A 72 -21.71 -14.66 3.77
N ASN A 73 -22.08 -13.82 2.81
CA ASN A 73 -22.60 -12.49 3.11
C ASN A 73 -24.14 -12.53 3.10
N THR A 74 -24.77 -12.07 4.18
CA THR A 74 -26.23 -12.11 4.37
C THR A 74 -26.72 -10.80 4.99
N ASP A 75 -28.04 -10.61 5.06
CA ASP A 75 -28.63 -9.47 5.77
C ASP A 75 -28.27 -9.47 7.27
N GLU A 76 -27.98 -10.64 7.87
CA GLU A 76 -27.51 -10.77 9.25
C GLU A 76 -26.04 -10.39 9.45
N GLY A 77 -25.33 -10.08 8.37
CA GLY A 77 -23.90 -9.76 8.35
C GLY A 77 -23.06 -10.78 7.58
N TYR A 78 -21.74 -10.64 7.73
CA TYR A 78 -20.74 -11.47 7.05
C TYR A 78 -20.29 -12.63 7.95
N LYS A 79 -20.43 -13.86 7.44
CA LYS A 79 -20.16 -15.10 8.18
C LYS A 79 -18.98 -15.85 7.60
N PHE A 80 -18.16 -16.45 8.45
CA PHE A 80 -17.07 -17.33 8.04
C PHE A 80 -16.72 -18.32 9.16
N ASN A 81 -16.00 -19.38 8.81
CA ASN A 81 -15.53 -20.39 9.76
C ASN A 81 -14.02 -20.26 9.99
N ILE A 82 -13.61 -20.38 11.25
CA ILE A 82 -12.21 -20.62 11.62
C ILE A 82 -12.08 -22.10 12.01
N PRO A 83 -11.54 -22.97 11.13
CA PRO A 83 -11.42 -24.39 11.43
C PRO A 83 -10.59 -24.66 12.69
N ALA A 84 -10.81 -25.80 13.34
CA ALA A 84 -10.14 -26.17 14.59
C ALA A 84 -8.60 -26.02 14.54
N MET A 85 -7.99 -26.34 13.40
CA MET A 85 -6.54 -26.27 13.23
C MET A 85 -5.95 -24.85 13.12
N TYR A 86 -6.78 -23.80 13.08
CA TYR A 86 -6.36 -22.39 12.97
C TYR A 86 -6.76 -21.62 14.23
N ASN A 87 -5.90 -20.67 14.61
CA ASN A 87 -6.01 -19.89 15.85
C ASN A 87 -6.33 -18.42 15.57
N TYR A 88 -6.03 -17.93 14.38
CA TYR A 88 -6.14 -16.52 14.04
C TYR A 88 -7.02 -16.31 12.82
N ALA A 89 -7.77 -15.22 12.80
CA ALA A 89 -8.48 -14.71 11.64
C ALA A 89 -8.36 -13.19 11.55
N CYS A 90 -8.23 -12.64 10.35
CA CYS A 90 -8.14 -11.19 10.17
C CYS A 90 -8.65 -10.73 8.79
N TYR A 91 -8.86 -9.42 8.66
CA TYR A 91 -9.17 -8.79 7.39
C TYR A 91 -7.97 -8.76 6.42
N TYR A 92 -6.77 -8.56 6.96
CA TYR A 92 -5.54 -8.70 6.22
C TYR A 92 -4.37 -8.94 7.19
N PRO A 93 -3.40 -9.81 6.86
CA PRO A 93 -2.24 -10.05 7.71
C PRO A 93 -1.50 -8.77 8.06
N ASP A 94 -1.23 -8.56 9.34
CA ASP A 94 -0.64 -7.30 9.78
C ASP A 94 0.81 -7.14 9.30
N TYR A 95 1.15 -5.94 8.87
CA TYR A 95 2.51 -5.50 8.61
C TYR A 95 2.85 -4.39 9.60
N ASN A 96 3.53 -4.73 10.68
CA ASN A 96 3.83 -3.81 11.77
C ASN A 96 5.28 -3.28 11.68
N LEU A 97 5.62 -2.36 12.59
CA LEU A 97 6.96 -1.78 12.67
C LEU A 97 8.03 -2.81 13.03
N GLU A 98 7.71 -3.85 13.80
CA GLU A 98 8.65 -4.91 14.18
C GLU A 98 9.10 -5.68 12.93
N LYS A 99 8.16 -6.10 12.08
CA LYS A 99 8.47 -6.73 10.78
C LYS A 99 9.37 -5.86 9.91
N LEU A 100 9.09 -4.55 9.87
CA LEU A 100 9.94 -3.61 9.16
C LEU A 100 11.36 -3.54 9.75
N LEU A 101 11.48 -3.49 11.07
CA LEU A 101 12.78 -3.40 11.76
C LEU A 101 13.59 -4.68 11.58
N ASP A 102 12.95 -5.85 11.64
CA ASP A 102 13.58 -7.14 11.38
C ASP A 102 14.11 -7.21 9.94
N PHE A 103 13.30 -6.76 8.96
CA PHE A 103 13.72 -6.66 7.57
C PHE A 103 14.95 -5.74 7.41
N VAL A 104 14.90 -4.56 8.00
CA VAL A 104 15.99 -3.57 7.96
C VAL A 104 17.27 -4.12 8.56
N LYS A 105 17.17 -4.78 9.72
CA LYS A 105 18.29 -5.43 10.39
C LYS A 105 18.88 -6.56 9.55
N PHE A 106 18.02 -7.39 8.94
CA PHE A 106 18.45 -8.52 8.11
C PHE A 106 19.28 -8.07 6.90
N TYR A 107 18.90 -6.97 6.24
CA TYR A 107 19.62 -6.42 5.09
C TYR A 107 20.72 -5.40 5.45
N GLY A 108 20.93 -5.12 6.74
CA GLY A 108 21.92 -4.13 7.18
C GLY A 108 21.61 -2.70 6.72
N LEU A 109 20.33 -2.36 6.56
CA LEU A 109 19.89 -1.02 6.16
C LEU A 109 19.91 -0.05 7.35
N THR A 110 20.21 1.22 7.08
CA THR A 110 20.10 2.27 8.10
C THR A 110 18.65 2.69 8.30
N TYR A 111 18.12 2.46 9.50
CA TYR A 111 16.79 2.93 9.88
C TYR A 111 16.79 4.43 10.18
N ASN A 112 16.11 5.21 9.36
CA ASN A 112 15.95 6.65 9.58
C ASN A 112 14.48 7.01 9.82
N LYS A 113 14.25 8.18 10.44
CA LYS A 113 12.91 8.73 10.66
C LYS A 113 12.86 10.21 10.32
N LEU A 114 11.76 10.64 9.70
CA LEU A 114 11.44 12.07 9.61
C LEU A 114 11.05 12.62 10.99
N LYS A 115 11.01 13.95 11.12
CA LYS A 115 10.58 14.63 12.37
C LYS A 115 9.18 14.22 12.83
N ALA A 116 8.28 13.91 11.90
CA ALA A 116 6.94 13.40 12.20
C ALA A 116 6.89 11.86 12.42
N GLY A 117 8.05 11.20 12.52
CA GLY A 117 8.18 9.80 12.92
C GLY A 117 8.08 8.77 11.80
N GLN A 118 7.86 9.18 10.54
CA GLN A 118 7.78 8.29 9.37
C GLN A 118 9.15 7.63 9.17
N PRO A 119 9.24 6.30 9.15
CA PRO A 119 10.46 5.62 8.77
C PRO A 119 10.77 5.88 7.29
N TYR A 120 12.05 6.01 6.96
CA TYR A 120 12.52 6.06 5.58
C TYR A 120 13.87 5.38 5.39
N PHE A 121 14.15 4.99 4.14
CA PHE A 121 15.42 4.42 3.71
C PHE A 121 15.91 5.11 2.44
N VAL A 122 17.22 5.27 2.33
CA VAL A 122 17.88 5.80 1.14
C VAL A 122 18.90 4.78 0.68
N ILE A 123 18.87 4.43 -0.61
CA ILE A 123 19.79 3.47 -1.22
C ILE A 123 20.34 4.07 -2.52
N GLY A 124 21.67 4.13 -2.63
CA GLY A 124 22.34 4.84 -3.71
C GLY A 124 22.79 6.25 -3.28
N SER A 125 23.32 7.02 -4.23
CA SER A 125 23.82 8.37 -3.98
C SER A 125 22.70 9.40 -4.13
N SER A 126 22.54 10.30 -3.16
CA SER A 126 21.57 11.41 -3.23
C SER A 126 21.88 12.42 -4.33
N SER A 127 23.06 12.37 -4.95
CA SER A 127 23.40 13.20 -6.12
C SER A 127 22.82 12.66 -7.44
N ARG A 128 22.08 11.55 -7.41
CA ARG A 128 21.45 10.91 -8.57
C ARG A 128 19.95 11.16 -8.61
N PRO A 129 19.31 11.07 -9.80
CA PRO A 129 17.86 11.01 -9.94
C PRO A 129 17.20 10.08 -8.93
N ALA A 130 16.21 10.59 -8.19
CA ALA A 130 15.60 9.81 -7.12
C ALA A 130 14.32 9.09 -7.59
N ILE A 131 14.17 7.84 -7.17
CA ILE A 131 12.94 7.07 -7.26
C ILE A 131 12.39 6.95 -5.85
N VAL A 132 11.31 7.68 -5.58
CA VAL A 132 10.64 7.78 -4.28
C VAL A 132 9.49 6.80 -4.25
N LEU A 133 9.52 5.82 -3.35
CA LEU A 133 8.46 4.86 -3.13
C LEU A 133 7.75 5.14 -1.81
N THR A 134 6.44 5.32 -1.85
CA THR A 134 5.61 5.56 -0.67
C THR A 134 4.55 4.47 -0.51
N SER A 135 4.27 4.08 0.73
CA SER A 135 3.15 3.19 1.04
C SER A 135 2.42 3.61 2.31
N ARG A 136 1.19 3.12 2.43
CA ARG A 136 0.28 3.37 3.56
C ARG A 136 -0.03 4.86 3.75
N LEU A 137 -0.50 5.49 2.68
CA LEU A 137 -1.21 6.78 2.79
C LEU A 137 -2.50 6.60 3.60
N ARG A 138 -3.22 5.52 3.31
CA ARG A 138 -4.21 4.97 4.23
C ARG A 138 -3.50 4.03 5.19
N PRO A 139 -3.63 4.23 6.50
CA PRO A 139 -2.97 3.41 7.48
C PRO A 139 -3.45 1.97 7.40
N GLY A 140 -4.70 1.66 7.11
CA GLY A 140 -5.20 0.29 7.06
C GLY A 140 -4.71 -0.57 5.88
N ASP A 141 -3.99 0.02 4.91
CA ASP A 141 -3.52 -0.66 3.70
C ASP A 141 -2.25 -1.48 3.97
N ASN A 142 -2.33 -2.46 4.87
CA ASN A 142 -1.23 -3.35 5.25
C ASN A 142 -0.52 -3.98 4.03
N ILE A 143 -1.27 -4.25 2.97
CA ILE A 143 -0.75 -4.85 1.76
C ILE A 143 0.36 -3.98 1.12
N ALA A 144 0.20 -2.66 1.16
CA ALA A 144 1.15 -1.72 0.57
C ALA A 144 2.54 -1.87 1.14
N SER A 145 2.66 -2.19 2.43
CA SER A 145 3.96 -2.44 3.04
C SER A 145 4.60 -3.74 2.58
N PHE A 146 3.84 -4.81 2.31
CA PHE A 146 4.40 -6.06 1.76
C PHE A 146 4.96 -5.85 0.36
N VAL A 147 4.23 -5.12 -0.49
CA VAL A 147 4.69 -4.78 -1.86
C VAL A 147 5.94 -3.91 -1.80
N THR A 148 5.95 -2.85 -0.98
CA THR A 148 7.13 -1.98 -0.80
C THR A 148 8.33 -2.77 -0.29
N GLN A 149 8.13 -3.66 0.68
CA GLN A 149 9.20 -4.53 1.21
C GLN A 149 9.80 -5.40 0.10
N ALA A 150 8.96 -6.00 -0.76
CA ALA A 150 9.44 -6.84 -1.84
C ALA A 150 10.20 -6.05 -2.92
N ILE A 151 9.72 -4.85 -3.27
CA ILE A 151 10.47 -3.95 -4.17
C ILE A 151 11.84 -3.63 -3.57
N LEU A 152 11.88 -3.22 -2.30
CA LEU A 152 13.10 -2.90 -1.58
C LEU A 152 14.07 -4.10 -1.56
N GLN A 153 13.56 -5.30 -1.30
CA GLN A 153 14.34 -6.53 -1.32
C GLN A 153 14.99 -6.79 -2.69
N GLU A 154 14.22 -6.69 -3.77
CA GLU A 154 14.73 -6.92 -5.12
C GLU A 154 15.72 -5.84 -5.56
N VAL A 155 15.46 -4.58 -5.18
CA VAL A 155 16.40 -3.48 -5.40
C VAL A 155 17.75 -3.79 -4.76
N ILE A 156 17.75 -4.28 -3.52
CA ILE A 156 18.97 -4.63 -2.78
C ILE A 156 19.62 -5.90 -3.33
N LYS A 157 18.87 -6.92 -3.75
CA LYS A 157 19.44 -8.22 -4.15
C LYS A 157 19.86 -8.28 -5.61
N THR A 158 18.97 -7.84 -6.49
CA THR A 158 19.01 -8.09 -7.92
C THR A 158 19.47 -6.84 -8.68
N TYR A 159 18.94 -5.68 -8.28
CA TYR A 159 19.10 -4.43 -9.02
C TYR A 159 20.13 -3.47 -8.42
N LYS A 160 21.17 -3.99 -7.74
CA LYS A 160 22.24 -3.15 -7.16
C LYS A 160 22.95 -2.25 -8.16
N HIS A 161 23.02 -2.67 -9.42
CA HIS A 161 23.66 -1.89 -10.48
C HIS A 161 22.95 -0.55 -10.72
N LEU A 162 21.65 -0.44 -10.38
CA LEU A 162 20.87 0.79 -10.53
C LEU A 162 21.32 1.92 -9.63
N PHE A 163 22.05 1.61 -8.55
CA PHE A 163 22.57 2.64 -7.63
C PHE A 163 23.64 3.52 -8.27
N LYS A 164 24.16 3.13 -9.44
CA LYS A 164 25.07 3.96 -10.23
C LYS A 164 24.36 5.17 -10.82
N ASP A 165 23.11 4.99 -11.22
CA ASP A 165 22.35 5.95 -12.02
C ASP A 165 21.17 6.56 -11.24
N TYR A 166 20.69 5.87 -10.21
CA TYR A 166 19.52 6.27 -9.44
C TYR A 166 19.76 6.20 -7.93
N CYS A 167 19.06 7.09 -7.22
CA CYS A 167 18.84 7.02 -5.79
C CYS A 167 17.45 6.43 -5.53
N PHE A 168 17.29 5.50 -4.60
CA PHE A 168 15.98 5.01 -4.19
C PHE A 168 15.66 5.51 -2.77
N ILE A 169 14.49 6.11 -2.60
CA ILE A 169 14.00 6.63 -1.33
C ILE A 169 12.71 5.91 -0.99
N PHE A 170 12.65 5.20 0.13
CA PHE A 170 11.49 4.40 0.53
C PHE A 170 10.83 4.96 1.79
N PHE A 171 9.51 5.12 1.76
CA PHE A 171 8.65 5.47 2.88
C PHE A 171 7.62 4.36 3.11
N PRO A 172 7.96 3.30 3.87
CA PRO A 172 7.08 2.14 4.05
C PRO A 172 5.80 2.44 4.85
N PHE A 173 5.81 3.53 5.64
CA PHE A 173 4.70 3.99 6.48
C PHE A 173 4.58 5.51 6.42
N VAL A 174 3.88 6.04 5.42
CA VAL A 174 3.62 7.48 5.36
C VAL A 174 2.68 7.90 6.50
N ASN A 175 1.57 7.19 6.68
CA ASN A 175 0.59 7.49 7.73
C ASN A 175 0.88 6.77 9.05
N ILE A 176 2.05 7.05 9.63
CA ILE A 176 2.47 6.38 10.88
C ILE A 176 1.57 6.74 12.09
N SER A 177 0.97 7.92 12.09
CA SER A 177 0.07 8.38 13.16
C SER A 177 -1.26 7.64 13.09
N GLY A 178 -1.87 7.55 11.91
CA GLY A 178 -3.06 6.75 11.68
C GLY A 178 -2.84 5.27 11.97
N PHE A 179 -1.67 4.72 11.59
CA PHE A 179 -1.31 3.33 11.91
C PHE A 179 -1.30 3.08 13.42
N LYS A 180 -0.66 3.97 14.20
CA LYS A 180 -0.63 3.86 15.67
C LYS A 180 -2.00 4.03 16.31
N ALA A 181 -2.88 4.82 15.70
CA ALA A 181 -4.27 4.97 16.12
C ALA A 181 -5.17 3.79 15.68
N LEU A 182 -4.60 2.79 14.98
CA LEU A 182 -5.33 1.67 14.38
C LEU A 182 -6.42 2.13 13.40
N ASN A 183 -6.22 3.28 12.76
CA ASN A 183 -7.14 3.81 11.77
C ASN A 183 -7.07 3.00 10.47
N GLN A 184 -8.15 3.01 9.71
CA GLN A 184 -8.20 2.41 8.38
C GLN A 184 -7.82 3.42 7.29
N PHE A 185 -8.29 4.67 7.40
CA PHE A 185 -8.20 5.63 6.29
C PHE A 185 -7.41 6.88 6.66
N ASN A 186 -7.68 7.43 7.84
CA ASN A 186 -7.20 8.76 8.19
C ASN A 186 -6.01 8.70 9.15
N ASP A 187 -5.25 9.78 9.18
CA ASP A 187 -4.25 9.96 10.24
C ASP A 187 -4.90 10.08 11.63
N ALA A 188 -4.09 10.20 12.68
CA ALA A 188 -4.61 10.32 14.05
C ALA A 188 -5.45 11.58 14.31
N PHE A 189 -5.47 12.53 13.38
CA PHE A 189 -6.21 13.79 13.43
C PHE A 189 -7.39 13.82 12.45
N ASN A 190 -7.81 12.64 11.96
CA ASN A 190 -8.91 12.48 11.02
C ASN A 190 -8.67 13.15 9.65
N TYR A 191 -7.41 13.21 9.22
CA TYR A 191 -7.03 13.77 7.93
C TYR A 191 -6.68 12.68 6.91
N ASP A 192 -7.27 12.77 5.71
CA ASP A 192 -7.03 11.83 4.61
C ASP A 192 -5.78 12.24 3.81
N LEU A 193 -4.65 11.55 4.06
CA LEU A 193 -3.38 11.80 3.37
C LEU A 193 -3.42 11.45 1.88
N THR A 194 -4.42 10.73 1.38
CA THR A 194 -4.54 10.47 -0.07
C THR A 194 -4.94 11.71 -0.87
N THR A 195 -5.64 12.65 -0.22
CA THR A 195 -6.11 13.91 -0.84
C THR A 195 -5.08 15.03 -0.79
N ASP A 196 -4.01 14.85 -0.01
CA ASP A 196 -3.10 15.93 0.37
C ASP A 196 -1.95 16.16 -0.61
N TRP A 197 -1.77 15.29 -1.59
CA TRP A 197 -0.62 15.33 -2.50
C TRP A 197 -0.63 16.49 -3.48
N SER A 198 -1.76 17.18 -3.66
CA SER A 198 -1.82 18.37 -4.50
C SER A 198 -1.33 19.63 -3.78
N ASN A 199 -1.50 19.71 -2.45
CA ASN A 199 -1.32 20.95 -1.69
C ASN A 199 -0.33 20.83 -0.52
N PHE A 200 -0.05 19.61 -0.06
CA PHE A 200 0.86 19.28 1.03
C PHE A 200 0.53 20.01 2.35
N ASN A 201 -0.75 20.09 2.69
CA ASN A 201 -1.27 20.82 3.85
C ASN A 201 -1.02 20.09 5.19
N SER A 202 -0.94 18.75 5.20
CA SER A 202 -0.62 18.03 6.43
C SER A 202 0.86 18.14 6.77
N LYS A 203 1.16 18.07 8.07
CA LYS A 203 2.55 17.96 8.54
C LYS A 203 3.26 16.75 7.90
N HIS A 204 2.54 15.65 7.72
CA HIS A 204 3.06 14.40 7.16
C HIS A 204 3.56 14.59 5.72
N SER A 205 2.71 15.09 4.83
CA SER A 205 3.07 15.33 3.44
C SER A 205 4.07 16.49 3.32
N THR A 206 3.96 17.53 4.14
CA THR A 206 4.93 18.64 4.21
C THR A 206 6.33 18.12 4.50
N PHE A 207 6.50 17.24 5.49
CA PHE A 207 7.82 16.70 5.83
C PHE A 207 8.39 15.79 4.73
N ILE A 208 7.54 15.04 4.02
CA ILE A 208 7.98 14.25 2.87
C ILE A 208 8.42 15.18 1.74
N LYS A 209 7.63 16.18 1.40
CA LYS A 209 7.99 17.20 0.39
C LYS A 209 9.27 17.94 0.77
N GLN A 210 9.40 18.36 2.02
CA GLN A 210 10.62 19.00 2.52
C GLN A 210 11.83 18.07 2.42
N PHE A 211 11.68 16.79 2.77
CA PHE A 211 12.78 15.83 2.67
C PHE A 211 13.26 15.66 1.22
N ILE A 212 12.31 15.58 0.28
CA ILE A 212 12.60 15.43 -1.14
C ILE A 212 13.25 16.70 -1.69
N ASN A 213 12.68 17.86 -1.39
CA ASN A 213 13.24 19.17 -1.77
C ASN A 213 14.58 19.48 -1.09
N ILE A 214 14.87 18.92 0.08
CA ILE A 214 16.18 19.04 0.73
C ILE A 214 17.18 18.14 0.03
N SER A 215 16.78 16.96 -0.46
CA SER A 215 17.65 16.14 -1.30
C SER A 215 18.12 16.88 -2.56
N ASP A 216 17.29 17.78 -3.10
CA ASP A 216 17.68 18.69 -4.20
C ASP A 216 18.72 19.73 -3.79
N ASN A 217 18.70 20.19 -2.53
CA ASN A 217 19.62 21.22 -2.01
C ASN A 217 20.92 20.63 -1.44
N ILE A 218 21.06 19.30 -1.38
CA ILE A 218 22.33 18.65 -0.98
C ILE A 218 23.35 18.69 -2.15
N ASN A 219 22.92 19.06 -3.36
CA ASN A 219 23.82 19.43 -4.45
C ASN A 219 23.99 20.95 -4.50
N GLU A 220 25.25 21.42 -4.45
CA GLU A 220 25.62 22.84 -4.60
C GLU A 220 25.41 23.39 -6.04
N ASP A 221 24.66 22.68 -6.88
CA ASP A 221 24.35 23.07 -8.26
C ASP A 221 22.84 22.94 -8.50
N PRO A 222 22.10 24.03 -8.76
CA PRO A 222 20.63 24.09 -8.71
C PRO A 222 19.92 23.48 -9.93
N GLU A 223 20.58 22.60 -10.71
CA GLU A 223 19.86 21.80 -11.70
C GLU A 223 18.96 20.79 -10.98
N LEU A 224 17.64 21.04 -11.03
CA LEU A 224 16.59 20.18 -10.49
C LEU A 224 16.84 18.72 -10.92
N ILE A 225 17.24 17.89 -9.97
CA ILE A 225 17.38 16.46 -10.18
C ILE A 225 15.96 15.89 -10.44
N PRO A 226 15.72 15.17 -11.55
CA PRO A 226 14.42 14.55 -11.80
C PRO A 226 14.07 13.50 -10.72
N HIS A 227 12.81 13.49 -10.27
CA HIS A 227 12.29 12.58 -9.23
C HIS A 227 11.11 11.75 -9.73
N THR A 228 11.17 10.43 -9.66
CA THR A 228 9.98 9.58 -9.91
C THR A 228 9.32 9.17 -8.60
N PHE A 229 8.04 9.48 -8.41
CA PHE A 229 7.21 9.03 -7.30
C PHE A 229 6.43 7.75 -7.64
N ILE A 230 6.43 6.80 -6.72
CA ILE A 230 5.64 5.57 -6.81
C ILE A 230 4.89 5.41 -5.50
N ASN A 231 3.60 5.72 -5.53
CA ASN A 231 2.67 5.50 -4.44
C ASN A 231 2.03 4.10 -4.56
N ILE A 232 2.01 3.36 -3.46
CA ILE A 232 1.44 2.02 -3.42
C ILE A 232 0.27 2.03 -2.45
N GLN A 233 -0.92 1.69 -2.96
CA GLN A 233 -2.18 1.64 -2.22
C GLN A 233 -2.75 0.22 -2.25
N GLY A 234 -3.41 -0.17 -1.16
CA GLY A 234 -4.21 -1.40 -1.16
C GLY A 234 -5.64 -1.02 -1.51
N ASP A 235 -6.26 -1.67 -2.49
CA ASP A 235 -7.71 -1.57 -2.64
C ASP A 235 -8.34 -2.92 -2.36
N PHE A 236 -9.50 -2.91 -1.71
CA PHE A 236 -10.05 -4.12 -1.09
C PHE A 236 -11.51 -4.35 -1.49
N ASN A 237 -11.90 -3.83 -2.65
CA ASN A 237 -13.23 -3.99 -3.18
C ASN A 237 -13.26 -5.06 -4.28
N PRO A 238 -13.87 -6.24 -4.06
CA PRO A 238 -14.01 -7.26 -5.10
C PRO A 238 -14.92 -6.84 -6.26
N LYS A 239 -15.80 -5.83 -6.08
CA LYS A 239 -16.83 -5.43 -7.05
C LYS A 239 -16.61 -4.09 -7.74
N THR A 240 -15.71 -3.23 -7.27
CA THR A 240 -15.25 -2.10 -8.09
C THR A 240 -14.02 -2.50 -8.88
N THR A 241 -14.24 -3.34 -9.89
CA THR A 241 -13.48 -3.16 -11.11
C THR A 241 -14.00 -1.87 -11.72
N ILE A 242 -13.27 -0.76 -11.60
CA ILE A 242 -13.33 0.22 -12.67
C ILE A 242 -12.56 -0.43 -13.81
N ASN A 243 -13.29 -1.23 -14.58
CA ASN A 243 -12.87 -1.57 -15.93
C ASN A 243 -12.85 -0.24 -16.68
N VAL A 244 -11.69 0.39 -16.75
CA VAL A 244 -11.41 1.20 -17.92
C VAL A 244 -11.17 0.19 -19.03
N GLU A 245 -12.25 -0.22 -19.70
CA GLU A 245 -12.16 -0.71 -21.07
C GLU A 245 -11.55 0.44 -21.87
N CYS A 246 -10.22 0.47 -21.93
CA CYS A 246 -9.49 1.27 -22.87
C CYS A 246 -9.75 0.66 -24.25
N ASN A 247 -10.89 1.03 -24.84
CA ASN A 247 -11.04 0.98 -26.28
C ASN A 247 -9.92 1.87 -26.85
N LEU A 248 -8.97 1.20 -27.50
CA LEU A 248 -7.62 1.68 -27.76
C LEU A 248 -7.57 3.10 -28.33
N GLN A 249 -6.59 3.86 -27.85
CA GLN A 249 -5.96 5.05 -28.45
C GLN A 249 -6.68 6.40 -28.40
N ASN A 250 -8.01 6.52 -28.52
CA ASN A 250 -8.60 7.83 -28.85
C ASN A 250 -9.19 8.67 -27.70
N ASN A 251 -9.28 8.16 -26.46
CA ASN A 251 -9.75 8.96 -25.31
C ASN A 251 -8.70 9.20 -24.21
N ILE A 252 -7.52 8.59 -24.33
CA ILE A 252 -6.39 8.78 -23.40
C ILE A 252 -5.93 10.24 -23.41
N ALA A 253 -5.80 10.84 -24.59
CA ALA A 253 -5.40 12.24 -24.75
C ALA A 253 -6.43 13.24 -24.18
N LYS A 254 -7.72 12.86 -24.11
CA LYS A 254 -8.81 13.72 -23.62
C LYS A 254 -8.92 13.68 -22.09
N ALA A 255 -8.82 12.48 -21.50
CA ALA A 255 -8.74 12.31 -20.05
C ALA A 255 -7.46 12.95 -19.49
N LEU A 256 -6.31 12.71 -20.13
CA LEU A 256 -5.06 13.39 -19.79
C LEU A 256 -5.15 14.90 -20.00
N LYS A 257 -5.68 15.42 -21.12
CA LYS A 257 -5.86 16.89 -21.29
C LYS A 257 -6.69 17.54 -20.18
N GLN A 258 -7.70 16.84 -19.65
CA GLN A 258 -8.55 17.36 -18.58
C GLN A 258 -7.84 17.35 -17.22
N THR A 259 -6.99 16.36 -16.94
CA THR A 259 -6.14 16.31 -15.73
C THR A 259 -4.92 17.24 -15.84
N LEU A 260 -4.35 17.39 -17.03
CA LEU A 260 -3.18 18.22 -17.38
C LEU A 260 -3.49 19.73 -17.46
N ALA A 261 -4.76 20.12 -17.53
CA ALA A 261 -5.16 21.52 -17.48
C ALA A 261 -5.01 22.14 -16.07
N ILE A 262 -4.75 21.31 -15.05
CA ILE A 262 -4.84 21.71 -13.64
C ILE A 262 -3.45 21.83 -12.97
N ASN A 263 -2.39 21.17 -13.47
CA ASN A 263 -1.03 21.33 -12.94
C ASN A 263 0.06 20.88 -13.94
N LYS A 264 1.05 21.73 -14.22
CA LYS A 264 2.12 21.47 -15.20
C LYS A 264 3.33 20.72 -14.63
N ASP A 265 3.37 20.52 -13.31
CA ASP A 265 4.58 20.05 -12.62
C ASP A 265 4.53 18.56 -12.22
N TYR A 266 3.40 17.87 -12.40
CA TYR A 266 3.20 16.48 -11.96
C TYR A 266 2.28 15.69 -12.90
N ALA A 267 2.61 14.42 -13.14
CA ALA A 267 1.73 13.46 -13.81
C ALA A 267 1.28 12.35 -12.85
N PHE A 268 -0.02 12.04 -12.84
CA PHE A 268 -0.61 10.95 -12.06
C PHE A 268 -0.92 9.76 -12.96
N ILE A 269 -0.50 8.55 -12.56
CA ILE A 269 -0.79 7.31 -13.28
C ILE A 269 -1.32 6.28 -12.30
N ASN A 270 -2.45 5.66 -12.59
CA ASN A 270 -2.95 4.48 -11.88
C ASN A 270 -2.58 3.22 -12.69
N ILE A 271 -1.69 2.35 -12.18
CA ILE A 271 -1.21 1.15 -12.89
C ILE A 271 -2.10 -0.05 -12.55
N GLU A 272 -3.38 0.05 -12.91
CA GLU A 272 -4.18 -1.16 -13.13
C GLU A 272 -4.26 -1.51 -14.63
N ALA A 273 -3.81 -0.62 -15.55
CA ALA A 273 -4.09 -0.76 -16.98
C ALA A 273 -2.95 -0.44 -17.98
N PHE A 274 -1.70 -0.27 -17.54
CA PHE A 274 -0.65 0.27 -18.44
C PHE A 274 0.43 -0.73 -18.88
N ASN A 275 0.81 -0.59 -20.16
CA ASN A 275 2.11 -1.03 -20.67
C ASN A 275 3.19 0.00 -20.23
N PRO A 276 4.14 -0.37 -19.36
CA PRO A 276 5.16 0.54 -18.82
C PRO A 276 5.96 1.30 -19.88
N ASP A 277 6.26 0.66 -21.01
CA ASP A 277 7.14 1.22 -22.05
C ASP A 277 6.52 2.44 -22.76
N SER A 278 5.19 2.47 -22.85
CA SER A 278 4.43 3.55 -23.50
C SER A 278 4.29 4.79 -22.61
N VAL A 279 4.40 4.60 -21.29
CA VAL A 279 4.21 5.64 -20.28
C VAL A 279 5.50 6.46 -20.15
N CYS A 280 6.65 5.81 -19.94
CA CYS A 280 7.93 6.51 -19.75
C CYS A 280 8.33 7.35 -20.99
N SER A 281 8.25 6.76 -22.18
CA SER A 281 8.60 7.44 -23.44
C SER A 281 7.74 8.68 -23.73
N TYR A 282 6.47 8.68 -23.30
CA TYR A 282 5.55 9.80 -23.48
C TYR A 282 5.83 10.94 -22.50
N PHE A 283 6.11 10.65 -21.22
CA PHE A 283 6.36 11.70 -20.22
C PHE A 283 7.74 12.37 -20.37
N GLU A 284 8.77 11.62 -20.76
CA GLU A 284 10.07 12.19 -21.15
C GLU A 284 9.91 13.17 -22.33
N SER A 285 9.06 12.85 -23.30
CA SER A 285 8.79 13.72 -24.45
C SER A 285 8.08 15.03 -24.10
N LEU A 286 7.51 15.13 -22.90
CA LEU A 286 6.77 16.29 -22.42
C LEU A 286 7.53 17.13 -21.38
N GLY A 287 8.78 16.77 -21.05
CA GLY A 287 9.66 17.57 -20.19
C GLY A 287 9.33 17.54 -18.69
N TYR A 288 8.63 16.50 -18.22
CA TYR A 288 8.34 16.37 -16.79
C TYR A 288 9.56 15.92 -15.99
N SER A 289 9.81 16.60 -14.87
CA SER A 289 10.84 16.22 -13.90
C SER A 289 10.36 15.14 -12.92
N ALA A 290 9.05 14.84 -12.88
CA ALA A 290 8.50 13.83 -11.99
C ALA A 290 7.28 13.04 -12.50
N ILE A 291 7.23 11.75 -12.17
CA ILE A 291 6.17 10.79 -12.53
C ILE A 291 5.58 10.22 -11.24
N ASN A 292 4.26 10.27 -11.01
CA ASN A 292 3.60 9.61 -9.87
C ASN A 292 2.86 8.35 -10.34
N ILE A 293 3.27 7.19 -9.84
CA ILE A 293 2.68 5.88 -10.11
C ILE A 293 1.88 5.44 -8.90
N ASN A 294 0.56 5.34 -8.99
CA ASN A 294 -0.30 4.72 -8.00
C ASN A 294 -0.53 3.25 -8.39
N VAL A 295 -0.24 2.33 -7.47
CA VAL A 295 -0.52 0.90 -7.66
C VAL A 295 -1.62 0.52 -6.69
N SER A 296 -2.81 0.22 -7.22
CA SER A 296 -3.89 -0.45 -6.52
C SER A 296 -3.88 -1.93 -6.89
N TYR A 297 -4.08 -2.82 -5.92
CA TYR A 297 -4.27 -4.25 -6.20
C TYR A 297 -5.24 -4.84 -5.18
N LEU A 298 -5.96 -5.87 -5.63
CA LEU A 298 -7.08 -6.49 -4.94
C LEU A 298 -6.66 -7.82 -4.30
N ASN A 299 -7.17 -8.11 -3.10
CA ASN A 299 -7.28 -9.46 -2.51
C ASN A 299 -6.06 -10.38 -2.69
N ASN A 300 -4.84 -9.91 -2.44
CA ASN A 300 -3.62 -10.71 -2.60
C ASN A 300 -3.12 -11.23 -1.26
N THR A 301 -2.67 -12.49 -1.16
CA THR A 301 -1.97 -12.94 0.05
C THR A 301 -0.67 -12.13 0.26
N PRO A 302 -0.03 -12.18 1.45
CA PRO A 302 1.32 -11.62 1.60
C PRO A 302 2.30 -12.10 0.53
N THR A 303 2.26 -13.38 0.17
CA THR A 303 3.07 -13.96 -0.91
C THR A 303 2.74 -13.36 -2.28
N ASP A 304 1.46 -13.20 -2.60
CA ASP A 304 1.04 -12.56 -3.86
C ASP A 304 1.51 -11.10 -3.92
N SER A 305 1.41 -10.40 -2.80
CA SER A 305 1.89 -9.02 -2.64
C SER A 305 3.40 -8.93 -2.86
N GLU A 306 4.16 -9.89 -2.35
CA GLU A 306 5.60 -9.98 -2.62
C GLU A 306 5.89 -10.20 -4.12
N ASN A 307 5.12 -11.09 -4.77
CA ASN A 307 5.25 -11.33 -6.21
C ASN A 307 4.88 -10.09 -7.04
N THR A 308 3.86 -9.34 -6.61
CA THR A 308 3.50 -8.05 -7.20
C THR A 308 4.64 -7.05 -7.08
N GLY A 309 5.27 -6.92 -5.91
CA GLY A 309 6.43 -6.05 -5.72
C GLY A 309 7.58 -6.40 -6.65
N LYS A 310 7.90 -7.69 -6.79
CA LYS A 310 8.89 -8.20 -7.75
C LYS A 310 8.53 -7.84 -9.20
N LEU A 311 7.28 -8.02 -9.59
CA LEU A 311 6.82 -7.69 -10.95
C LEU A 311 6.97 -6.19 -11.24
N ILE A 312 6.61 -5.32 -10.28
CA ILE A 312 6.70 -3.86 -10.41
C ILE A 312 8.15 -3.44 -10.65
N ILE A 313 9.08 -3.89 -9.82
CA ILE A 313 10.48 -3.50 -9.97
C ILE A 313 11.13 -4.08 -11.22
N ASN A 314 10.75 -5.30 -11.63
CA ASN A 314 11.24 -5.88 -12.88
C ASN A 314 10.79 -5.04 -14.09
N LYS A 315 9.51 -4.61 -14.10
CA LYS A 315 8.98 -3.73 -15.15
C LYS A 315 9.61 -2.36 -15.13
N LEU A 316 9.82 -1.78 -13.95
CA LEU A 316 10.52 -0.50 -13.80
C LEU A 316 11.96 -0.61 -14.33
N ALA A 317 12.67 -1.70 -13.99
CA ALA A 317 14.01 -1.94 -14.47
C ALA A 317 14.08 -2.07 -16.00
N GLN A 318 13.10 -2.73 -16.61
CA GLN A 318 13.01 -2.83 -18.08
C GLN A 318 12.76 -1.45 -18.72
N ALA A 319 11.83 -0.67 -18.17
CA ALA A 319 11.43 0.63 -18.72
C ALA A 319 12.56 1.66 -18.71
N LEU A 320 13.45 1.61 -17.72
CA LEU A 320 14.64 2.46 -17.65
C LEU A 320 15.76 2.01 -18.62
N LYS A 321 15.46 1.07 -19.55
CA LYS A 321 16.37 0.55 -20.60
C LYS A 321 17.69 0.00 -20.03
N LEU A 322 17.59 -0.71 -18.91
CA LEU A 322 18.72 -1.24 -18.16
C LEU A 322 19.11 -2.60 -18.73
N ASN A 323 20.01 -2.59 -19.73
CA ASN A 323 20.74 -3.78 -20.18
C ASN A 323 22.05 -3.95 -19.41
#